data_AF-A0A3C0BTV0-F1
#
_entry.id   AF-A0A3C0BTV0-F1
#
_cell.length_a   1.000
_cell.length_b   1.000
_cell.length_c   1.000
_cell.angle_alpha   90.00
_cell.angle_beta   90.00
_cell.angle_gamma   90.00
#
_symmetry.space_group_name_H-M   'P 1'
#
loop_
_entity.id
_entity.type
_entity.pdbx_description
1 polymer ?
#
loop_
_entity_poly.entity_id
_entity_poly.type
_entity_poly.pdbx_seq_one_letter_code
_entity_poly.pdbx_strand_id
1 'polypeptide(L)'
;GWRFDWVSSFGSDFNFDYHVSFAEDEVGAEGDYNYEKQEIGSDEMPGASVFYKDADGTVFHTYSAYARGLDILIGAYNLLDLTPKGRDEAELPWTMAWVRRHDEYEGTKTSQSCCSAEPRAGAAG
;
A
#
# COMPACT_ATOMS: atom_id res chain seq x y z
N GLY A 1 5.12 -4.80 -22.21
CA GLY A 1 4.14 -4.72 -21.11
C GLY A 1 4.28 -5.93 -20.22
N TRP A 2 3.84 -5.82 -18.97
CA TRP A 2 3.78 -6.91 -18.01
C TRP A 2 2.87 -8.04 -18.55
N ARG A 3 3.19 -9.30 -18.27
CA ARG A 3 2.54 -10.49 -18.86
C ARG A 3 1.83 -11.39 -17.83
N PHE A 4 1.65 -10.92 -16.61
CA PHE A 4 0.93 -11.63 -15.57
C PHE A 4 -0.37 -10.93 -15.23
N ASP A 5 -1.32 -11.68 -14.65
CA ASP A 5 -2.60 -11.15 -14.23
C ASP A 5 -2.40 -10.17 -13.07
N TRP A 6 -2.79 -8.92 -13.31
CA TRP A 6 -2.88 -7.91 -12.27
C TRP A 6 -4.29 -7.94 -11.71
N VAL A 7 -4.39 -8.23 -10.42
CA VAL A 7 -5.63 -8.20 -9.65
C VAL A 7 -5.51 -7.16 -8.54
N SER A 8 -6.66 -6.72 -8.03
CA SER A 8 -6.75 -5.75 -6.94
C SER A 8 -7.60 -6.33 -5.81
N SER A 9 -7.24 -6.02 -4.57
CA SER A 9 -8.04 -6.31 -3.37
C SER A 9 -9.14 -5.27 -3.12
N PHE A 10 -9.36 -4.31 -4.03
CA PHE A 10 -10.36 -3.27 -3.87
C PHE A 10 -11.76 -3.85 -3.57
N GLY A 11 -12.37 -3.37 -2.48
CA GLY A 11 -13.69 -3.81 -2.02
C GLY A 11 -13.69 -5.15 -1.28
N SER A 12 -12.53 -5.68 -0.90
CA SER A 12 -12.39 -6.86 -0.02
C SER A 12 -11.74 -6.50 1.31
N ASP A 13 -11.83 -7.40 2.27
CA ASP A 13 -11.19 -7.36 3.59
C ASP A 13 -9.73 -7.85 3.59
N PHE A 14 -9.23 -8.34 2.45
CA PHE A 14 -7.92 -8.97 2.34
C PHE A 14 -6.78 -8.16 2.99
N ASN A 15 -6.70 -6.85 2.76
CA ASN A 15 -5.63 -6.04 3.34
C ASN A 15 -5.73 -5.90 4.87
N PHE A 16 -6.95 -5.90 5.42
CA PHE A 16 -7.19 -5.87 6.86
C PHE A 16 -6.75 -7.18 7.51
N ASP A 17 -7.01 -8.33 6.87
CA ASP A 17 -6.59 -9.66 7.36
C ASP A 17 -5.05 -9.79 7.49
N TYR A 18 -4.28 -9.00 6.74
CA TYR A 18 -2.82 -8.96 6.81
C TYR A 18 -2.26 -7.74 7.54
N HIS A 19 -3.14 -6.97 8.20
CA HIS A 19 -2.82 -5.80 9.00
C HIS A 19 -2.02 -4.73 8.23
N VAL A 20 -2.44 -4.44 6.99
CA VAL A 20 -1.87 -3.36 6.17
C VAL A 20 -2.90 -2.28 5.82
N SER A 21 -4.18 -2.54 6.08
CA SER A 21 -5.25 -1.53 6.07
C SER A 21 -5.90 -1.46 7.45
N PHE A 22 -6.27 -0.25 7.85
CA PHE A 22 -6.86 0.07 9.14
C PHE A 22 -8.02 1.05 8.96
N ALA A 23 -9.02 0.98 9.85
CA ALA A 23 -10.10 1.94 9.86
C ALA A 23 -9.61 3.32 10.34
N GLU A 24 -10.33 4.39 9.95
CA GLU A 24 -9.94 5.77 10.30
C GLU A 24 -9.84 6.01 11.82
N ASP A 25 -10.65 5.31 12.61
CA ASP A 25 -10.65 5.41 14.08
C ASP A 25 -9.54 4.57 14.76
N GLU A 26 -8.84 3.73 14.01
CA GLU A 26 -7.67 2.98 14.49
C GLU A 26 -6.37 3.77 14.30
N VAL A 27 -6.34 4.79 13.43
CA VAL A 27 -5.17 5.65 13.22
C VAL A 27 -4.86 6.45 14.48
N GLY A 28 -3.63 6.34 14.97
CA GLY A 28 -3.17 6.91 16.25
C GLY A 28 -3.53 6.07 17.48
N ALA A 29 -4.22 4.93 17.31
CA ALA A 29 -4.45 3.94 18.36
C ALA A 29 -3.42 2.81 18.29
N GLU A 30 -3.39 1.96 19.32
CA GLU A 30 -2.58 0.75 19.33
C GLU A 30 -3.24 -0.35 18.48
N GLY A 31 -2.51 -0.88 17.49
CA GLY A 31 -2.93 -1.98 16.63
C GLY A 31 -1.79 -2.96 16.37
N ASP A 32 -2.11 -4.11 15.79
CA ASP A 32 -1.11 -5.11 15.40
C ASP A 32 -0.51 -4.73 14.05
N TYR A 33 0.81 -4.48 13.99
CA TYR A 33 1.53 -4.25 12.73
C TYR A 33 2.98 -4.72 12.89
N ASN A 34 3.57 -5.31 11.84
CA ASN A 34 4.96 -5.80 11.89
C ASN A 34 5.25 -6.77 13.07
N TYR A 35 4.31 -7.68 13.35
CA TYR A 35 4.39 -8.71 14.42
C TYR A 35 4.43 -8.17 15.85
N GLU A 36 4.10 -6.91 16.05
CA GLU A 36 4.05 -6.26 17.36
C GLU A 36 2.85 -5.33 17.46
N LYS A 37 2.51 -4.96 18.70
CA LYS A 37 1.54 -3.91 18.95
C LYS A 37 2.25 -2.57 18.89
N GLN A 38 1.73 -1.65 18.08
CA GLN A 38 2.28 -0.31 17.94
C GLN A 38 1.20 0.70 17.56
N GLU A 39 1.54 1.97 17.66
CA GLU A 39 0.66 3.04 17.17
C GLU A 39 0.53 2.96 15.65
N ILE A 40 -0.71 2.93 15.16
CA ILE A 40 -1.00 2.88 13.71
C ILE A 40 -0.81 4.28 13.11
N GLY A 41 0.22 4.43 12.28
CA GLY A 41 0.60 5.74 11.71
C GLY A 41 -0.22 6.19 10.49
N SER A 42 -0.93 5.29 9.81
CA SER A 42 -1.78 5.57 8.67
C SER A 42 -2.84 4.48 8.51
N ASP A 43 -3.95 4.83 7.88
CA ASP A 43 -4.99 3.90 7.40
C ASP A 43 -4.46 2.85 6.41
N GLU A 44 -3.38 3.15 5.69
CA GLU A 44 -2.69 2.24 4.78
C GLU A 44 -1.20 2.17 5.13
N MET A 45 -0.75 0.98 5.54
CA MET A 45 0.63 0.70 5.91
C MET A 45 1.29 -0.27 4.93
N PRO A 46 2.62 -0.16 4.71
CA PRO A 46 3.27 -0.97 3.68
C PRO A 46 3.47 -2.42 4.13
N GLY A 47 3.01 -3.37 3.30
CA GLY A 47 3.30 -4.79 3.45
C GLY A 47 3.43 -5.51 2.12
N ALA A 48 4.17 -6.62 2.12
CA ALA A 48 4.23 -7.55 1.00
C ALA A 48 4.11 -8.98 1.52
N SER A 49 3.22 -9.74 0.90
CA SER A 49 2.95 -11.13 1.26
C SER A 49 3.13 -12.03 0.04
N VAL A 50 3.66 -13.24 0.25
CA VAL A 50 3.80 -14.26 -0.79
C VAL A 50 2.99 -15.49 -0.42
N PHE A 51 2.13 -15.88 -1.34
CA PHE A 51 1.29 -17.06 -1.22
C PHE A 51 1.76 -18.14 -2.19
N TYR A 52 1.70 -19.38 -1.73
CA TYR A 52 1.95 -20.55 -2.55
C TYR A 52 0.71 -21.43 -2.55
N LYS A 53 0.29 -21.89 -3.74
CA LYS A 53 -0.80 -22.85 -3.88
C LYS A 53 -0.20 -24.19 -4.31
N ASP A 54 -0.46 -25.25 -3.55
CA ASP A 54 0.01 -26.58 -3.90
C ASP A 54 -0.89 -27.28 -4.93
N ALA A 55 -0.55 -28.54 -5.26
CA ALA A 55 -1.27 -29.34 -6.24
C ALA A 55 -2.70 -29.73 -5.78
N ASP A 56 -2.92 -29.85 -4.47
CA ASP A 56 -4.21 -30.19 -3.87
C ASP A 56 -5.11 -28.94 -3.72
N GLY A 57 -4.54 -27.77 -3.94
CA GLY A 57 -5.22 -26.49 -3.96
C GLY A 57 -5.17 -25.73 -2.64
N THR A 58 -4.43 -26.23 -1.64
CA THR A 58 -4.20 -25.52 -0.38
C THR A 58 -3.32 -24.30 -0.63
N VAL A 59 -3.70 -23.17 -0.06
CA VAL A 59 -2.95 -21.90 -0.14
C VAL A 59 -2.21 -21.67 1.16
N PHE A 60 -0.91 -21.42 1.06
CA PHE A 60 -0.01 -21.15 2.17
C PHE A 60 0.45 -19.70 2.12
N HIS A 61 0.46 -19.03 3.27
CA HIS A 61 1.13 -17.75 3.44
C HIS A 61 2.59 -18.01 3.82
N THR A 62 3.48 -17.89 2.84
CA THR A 62 4.87 -18.39 2.94
C THR A 62 5.88 -17.32 3.35
N TYR A 63 5.52 -16.06 3.19
CA TYR A 63 6.37 -14.92 3.52
C TYR A 63 5.51 -13.69 3.75
N SER A 64 5.93 -12.86 4.70
CA SER A 64 5.46 -11.49 4.83
C SER A 64 6.62 -10.59 5.23
N ALA A 65 6.58 -9.35 4.77
CA ALA A 65 7.41 -8.29 5.27
C ALA A 65 6.59 -7.00 5.35
N TYR A 66 6.92 -6.21 6.36
CA TYR A 66 6.26 -4.95 6.69
C TYR A 66 7.32 -3.87 6.91
N ALA A 67 6.90 -2.61 6.91
CA ALA A 67 7.76 -1.48 7.23
C ALA A 67 9.11 -1.54 6.47
N ARG A 68 10.22 -1.44 7.20
CA ARG A 68 11.58 -1.47 6.65
C ARG A 68 12.00 -2.81 6.04
N GLY A 69 11.23 -3.89 6.28
CA GLY A 69 11.45 -5.18 5.60
C GLY A 69 11.30 -5.07 4.08
N LEU A 70 10.62 -4.03 3.59
CA LEU A 70 10.41 -3.78 2.17
C LEU A 70 11.47 -2.87 1.54
N ASP A 71 12.41 -2.31 2.32
CA ASP A 71 13.44 -1.38 1.82
C ASP A 71 14.20 -1.97 0.62
N ILE A 72 14.41 -3.30 0.59
CA ILE A 72 15.10 -3.99 -0.51
C ILE A 72 14.40 -3.83 -1.86
N LEU A 73 13.07 -3.64 -1.86
CA LEU A 73 12.27 -3.44 -3.07
C LEU A 73 12.37 -1.99 -3.59
N ILE A 74 12.88 -1.06 -2.77
CA ILE A 74 13.06 0.35 -3.13
C ILE A 74 14.42 0.52 -3.82
N GLY A 75 14.52 0.03 -5.07
CA GLY A 75 15.77 0.03 -5.83
C GLY A 75 16.44 1.41 -5.98
N ALA A 76 15.65 2.48 -6.03
CA ALA A 76 16.18 3.85 -6.07
C ALA A 76 16.95 4.20 -4.79
N TYR A 77 16.44 3.82 -3.62
CA TYR A 77 17.10 4.06 -2.34
C TYR A 77 18.36 3.24 -2.19
N ASN A 78 18.31 1.98 -2.62
CA ASN A 78 19.50 1.12 -2.65
C ASN A 78 20.64 1.76 -3.48
N LEU A 79 20.33 2.48 -4.56
CA LEU A 79 21.33 3.18 -5.37
C LEU A 79 21.83 4.46 -4.69
N LEU A 80 20.93 5.25 -4.10
CA LEU A 80 21.30 6.49 -3.40
C LEU A 80 22.18 6.24 -2.18
N ASP A 81 21.95 5.14 -1.46
CA ASP A 81 22.73 4.71 -0.30
C ASP A 81 24.21 4.42 -0.63
N LEU A 82 24.55 4.18 -1.91
CA LEU A 82 25.94 4.01 -2.36
C LEU A 82 26.69 5.34 -2.48
N THR A 83 25.99 6.47 -2.47
CA THR A 83 26.58 7.80 -2.68
C THR A 83 26.94 8.45 -1.34
N PRO A 84 27.95 9.35 -1.28
CA PRO A 84 28.31 10.01 -0.02
C PRO A 84 27.19 10.83 0.63
N LYS A 85 26.23 11.32 -0.16
CA LYS A 85 25.07 12.08 0.36
C LYS A 85 23.94 11.16 0.84
N GLY A 86 24.01 9.86 0.55
CA GLY A 86 22.94 8.91 0.83
C GLY A 86 21.61 9.35 0.22
N ARG A 87 20.52 9.15 0.98
CA ARG A 87 19.16 9.55 0.59
C ARG A 87 18.89 11.05 0.71
N ASP A 88 19.77 11.81 1.37
CA ASP A 88 19.63 13.27 1.56
C ASP A 88 18.34 13.69 2.31
N GLU A 89 17.87 12.86 3.26
CA GLU A 89 16.59 13.07 3.97
C GLU A 89 16.73 13.59 5.41
N ALA A 90 17.95 13.86 5.89
CA ALA A 90 18.19 14.19 7.30
C ALA A 90 17.52 15.50 7.77
N GLU A 91 17.23 16.42 6.85
CA GLU A 91 16.56 17.70 7.13
C GLU A 91 15.03 17.62 6.95
N LEU A 92 14.50 16.46 6.56
CA LEU A 92 13.07 16.27 6.41
C LEU A 92 12.40 16.02 7.77
N PRO A 93 11.12 16.41 7.95
CA PRO A 93 10.35 16.10 9.15
C PRO A 93 10.28 14.59 9.47
N TRP A 94 10.27 13.74 8.44
CA TRP A 94 10.41 12.28 8.51
C TRP A 94 10.96 11.75 7.17
N THR A 95 11.45 10.52 7.17
CA THR A 95 11.91 9.84 5.94
C THR A 95 10.79 9.76 4.92
N MET A 96 11.09 10.04 3.65
CA MET A 96 10.10 10.07 2.56
C MET A 96 9.00 11.15 2.66
N ALA A 97 9.16 12.19 3.49
CA ALA A 97 8.18 13.29 3.58
C ALA A 97 7.92 14.05 2.26
N TRP A 98 8.73 13.80 1.22
CA TRP A 98 8.58 14.36 -0.12
C TRP A 98 7.67 13.54 -1.05
N VAL A 99 7.35 12.29 -0.69
CA VAL A 99 6.48 11.42 -1.50
C VAL A 99 5.07 11.95 -1.46
N ARG A 100 4.42 11.97 -2.63
CA ARG A 100 3.01 12.29 -2.76
C ARG A 100 2.34 11.22 -3.60
N ARG A 101 1.06 10.98 -3.35
CA ARG A 101 0.24 10.19 -4.27
C ARG A 101 0.19 10.90 -5.62
N HIS A 102 0.00 10.14 -6.70
CA HIS A 102 0.02 10.70 -8.06
C HIS A 102 -0.98 11.86 -8.24
N ASP A 103 -2.13 11.78 -7.59
CA ASP A 103 -3.21 12.77 -7.58
C ASP A 103 -2.97 13.99 -6.68
N GLU A 104 -1.97 13.96 -5.81
CA GLU A 104 -1.61 15.05 -4.88
C GLU A 104 -0.55 16.02 -5.45
N TYR A 105 -0.07 15.78 -6.67
CA TYR A 105 0.81 16.70 -7.39
C TYR A 105 0.00 17.82 -8.06
N GLU A 106 0.42 19.07 -7.87
CA GLU A 106 -0.19 20.23 -8.52
C GLU A 106 -0.12 20.09 -10.06
N GLY A 107 -1.25 20.26 -10.74
CA GLY A 107 -1.33 20.18 -12.21
C GLY A 107 -1.92 18.90 -12.77
N THR A 108 -2.32 17.93 -11.92
CA THR A 108 -3.16 16.80 -12.34
C THR A 108 -4.56 17.32 -12.69
N LYS A 109 -4.74 17.76 -13.95
CA LYS A 109 -6.08 17.95 -14.51
C LYS A 109 -6.81 16.63 -14.30
N THR A 110 -7.93 16.66 -13.60
CA THR A 110 -8.84 15.52 -13.43
C THR A 110 -9.18 14.98 -14.83
N SER A 111 -8.43 14.00 -15.31
CA SER A 111 -8.86 13.21 -16.46
C SER A 111 -10.03 12.38 -15.93
N GLN A 112 -11.24 12.71 -16.37
CA GLN A 112 -12.44 11.94 -16.04
C GLN A 112 -12.14 10.45 -16.20
N SER A 113 -12.21 9.73 -15.07
CA SER A 113 -12.15 8.28 -15.06
C SER A 113 -13.32 7.74 -15.87
N CYS A 114 -13.06 6.82 -16.79
CA CYS A 114 -13.99 6.29 -17.78
C CYS A 114 -15.07 5.35 -17.18
N CYS A 115 -15.25 5.34 -15.86
CA CYS A 115 -16.10 4.37 -15.15
C CYS A 115 -17.06 5.01 -14.13
N SER A 116 -17.60 6.20 -14.42
CA SER A 116 -18.77 6.69 -13.69
C SER A 116 -20.01 5.93 -14.18
N ALA A 117 -20.40 4.89 -13.43
CA ALA A 117 -21.71 4.28 -13.60
C ALA A 117 -22.77 5.27 -13.11
N GLU A 118 -23.63 5.72 -14.01
CA GLU A 118 -24.76 6.59 -13.69
C GLU A 118 -25.79 5.84 -12.81
N PRO A 119 -26.36 6.46 -11.76
CA PRO A 119 -27.40 5.83 -10.97
C PRO A 119 -28.67 5.72 -11.82
N ARG A 120 -29.19 4.49 -11.99
CA ARG A 120 -30.51 4.27 -12.60
C ARG A 120 -31.58 4.95 -11.74
N ALA A 121 -32.23 5.98 -12.30
CA ALA A 121 -33.46 6.54 -11.77
C ALA A 121 -34.54 5.44 -11.69
N GLY A 122 -35.16 5.31 -10.53
CA GLY A 122 -36.29 4.40 -10.32
C GLY A 122 -37.47 4.80 -11.21
N ALA A 123 -38.02 3.82 -11.92
CA ALA A 123 -39.33 3.95 -12.55
C ALA A 123 -40.39 3.60 -11.51
N ALA A 124 -41.15 4.61 -11.09
CA ALA A 124 -42.49 4.43 -10.54
C ALA A 124 -43.45 4.12 -11.71
N GLY A 125 -44.34 3.15 -11.51
CA GLY A 125 -45.38 2.75 -12.45
C GLY A 125 -45.82 1.32 -12.21
#